data_AF-A0A662FBC8-F1
#
_entry.id   AF-A0A662FBC8-F1
#
_cell.length_a   1.000
_cell.length_b   1.000
_cell.length_c   1.000
_cell.angle_alpha   90.00
_cell.angle_beta   90.00
_cell.angle_gamma   90.00
#
_symmetry.space_group_name_H-M   'P 1'
#
loop_
_entity.id
_entity.type
_entity.pdbx_description
1 polymer ?
#
loop_
_entity_poly.entity_id
_entity_poly.type
_entity_poly.pdbx_seq_one_letter_code
_entity_poly.pdbx_strand_id
1 'polypeptide(L)' 'SGIISNLIDRLAFGYVIDYIDLRIWPAFNIADVAITIGVLMLFIQLRTPCKA' A
#
# COMPACT_ATOMS: atom_id res chain seq x y z
N SER A 1 -1.95 -1.52 9.03
CA SER A 1 -0.68 -1.64 8.30
C SER A 1 -0.90 -2.55 7.11
N GLY A 2 -0.83 -2.04 5.88
CA GLY A 2 -1.02 -2.87 4.67
C GLY A 2 0.02 -3.97 4.50
N ILE A 3 1.25 -3.75 4.98
CA ILE A 3 2.30 -4.78 4.93
C ILE A 3 1.88 -6.03 5.70
N ILE A 4 1.23 -5.86 6.85
CA ILE A 4 0.82 -7.00 7.69
C ILE A 4 -0.28 -7.81 7.01
N SER A 5 -1.25 -7.18 6.34
CA SER A 5 -2.29 -7.92 5.63
C SER A 5 -1.74 -8.72 4.44
N ASN A 6 -0.88 -8.13 3.61
CA ASN A 6 -0.25 -8.87 2.50
C ASN A 6 0.68 -9.99 3.00
N LEU A 7 1.29 -9.82 4.18
CA LEU A 7 2.08 -10.87 4.82
C LEU A 7 1.22 -12.03 5.30
N ILE A 8 0.06 -11.75 5.93
CA ILE A 8 -0.88 -12.78 6.36
C ILE A 8 -1.38 -13.60 5.16
N ASP A 9 -1.70 -12.94 4.04
CA ASP A 9 -2.15 -13.63 2.83
C ASP A 9 -1.08 -14.60 2.31
N ARG A 10 0.18 -14.16 2.29
CA ARG A 10 1.31 -15.01 1.88
C ARG A 10 1.51 -16.20 2.82
N LEU A 11 1.30 -16.02 4.12
CA LEU A 11 1.44 -17.09 5.11
C LEU A 11 0.27 -18.10 5.04
N ALA A 12 -0.94 -17.62 4.79
CA ALA A 12 -2.14 -18.46 4.76
C ALA A 12 -2.35 -19.16 3.42
N PHE A 13 -2.10 -18.47 2.30
CA PHE A 13 -2.46 -18.92 0.96
C PHE A 13 -1.26 -19.11 0.03
N GLY A 14 -0.07 -18.59 0.39
CA GLY A 14 1.13 -18.65 -0.44
C GLY A 14 1.20 -17.57 -1.53
N TYR A 15 0.18 -16.71 -1.65
CA TYR A 15 0.11 -15.60 -2.60
C TYR A 15 -0.70 -14.44 -2.00
N VAL A 16 -0.62 -13.27 -2.62
CA VAL A 16 -1.42 -12.08 -2.24
C VAL A 16 -2.71 -12.07 -3.06
N ILE A 17 -3.83 -11.72 -2.43
CA ILE A 17 -5.13 -11.66 -3.10
C ILE A 17 -5.39 -10.22 -3.55
N ASP A 18 -5.34 -10.03 -4.87
CA ASP A 18 -5.72 -8.77 -5.51
C ASP A 18 -7.16 -8.85 -6.03
N TYR A 19 -8.03 -7.99 -5.52
CA TYR A 19 -9.47 -8.02 -5.82
C TYR A 19 -9.99 -6.76 -6.52
N ILE A 20 -9.15 -5.73 -6.70
CA ILE A 20 -9.48 -4.52 -7.45
C ILE A 20 -8.77 -4.57 -8.79
N ASP A 21 -9.52 -4.75 -9.87
CA ASP A 21 -9.01 -4.73 -11.25
C ASP A 21 -9.70 -3.61 -12.05
N LEU A 22 -8.92 -2.66 -12.55
CA LEU A 22 -9.38 -1.52 -13.34
C LEU A 22 -9.16 -1.71 -14.85
N ARG A 23 -8.63 -2.86 -15.28
CA ARG A 23 -8.30 -3.25 -16.68
C ARG A 23 -7.21 -2.42 -17.36
N ILE A 24 -7.01 -1.17 -16.96
CA ILE A 24 -5.99 -0.23 -17.49
C ILE A 24 -4.79 -0.14 -16.53
N TRP A 25 -4.96 -0.62 -15.31
CA TRP A 25 -3.97 -0.60 -14.25
C TRP A 25 -3.84 -2.01 -13.65
N PRO A 26 -2.63 -2.44 -13.21
CA PRO A 26 -2.45 -3.72 -12.56
C PRO A 26 -3.42 -3.93 -11.41
N ALA A 27 -3.90 -5.16 -11.21
CA ALA A 27 -4.77 -5.44 -10.07
C ALA A 27 -4.06 -5.13 -8.74
N PHE A 28 -4.81 -4.66 -7.75
CA PHE A 28 -4.29 -4.29 -6.44
C PHE A 28 -5.31 -4.57 -5.33
N ASN A 29 -4.87 -4.42 -4.09
CA ASN A 29 -5.72 -4.55 -2.92
C ASN A 29 -5.65 -3.32 -1.99
N ILE A 30 -6.48 -3.31 -0.94
CA ILE A 30 -6.50 -2.19 0.03
C ILE A 30 -5.16 -2.05 0.76
N ALA A 31 -4.38 -3.11 0.91
CA ALA A 31 -3.08 -3.05 1.54
C ALA A 31 -2.10 -2.18 0.75
N ASP A 32 -2.10 -2.32 -0.58
CA ASP A 32 -1.27 -1.52 -1.48
C ASP A 32 -1.70 -0.06 -1.48
N VAL A 33 -3.00 0.22 -1.38
CA VAL A 33 -3.54 1.58 -1.21
C VAL A 33 -3.03 2.20 0.10
N ALA A 34 -3.10 1.46 1.22
CA ALA A 34 -2.63 1.95 2.51
C ALA A 34 -1.11 2.25 2.52
N ILE A 35 -0.32 1.39 1.86
CA ILE A 35 1.13 1.61 1.71
C ILE A 35 1.38 2.86 0.85
N THR A 36 0.68 2.99 -0.27
CA THR A 36 0.82 4.14 -1.19
C THR A 36 0.49 5.46 -0.49
N ILE A 37 -0.60 5.50 0.28
CA ILE A 37 -0.98 6.69 1.07
C ILE A 37 0.10 7.00 2.12
N GLY A 38 0.61 5.99 2.83
CA GLY A 38 1.67 6.19 3.83
C GLY A 38 2.95 6.76 3.23
N VAL A 39 3.38 6.25 2.07
CA VAL A 39 4.54 6.78 1.33
C VAL A 39 4.29 8.20 0.85
N LEU A 40 3.08 8.51 0.35
CA LEU A 40 2.71 9.85 -0.08
C LEU A 40 2.75 10.85 1.10
N MET A 41 2.23 10.46 2.26
CA MET A 41 2.29 11.28 3.49
C MET A 41 3.73 11.51 3.94
N LEU A 42 4.58 10.47 3.93
CA LEU A 42 6.00 10.60 4.24
C LEU A 42 6.69 11.56 3.26
N PHE A 43 6.40 11.44 1.97
CA PHE A 43 6.96 12.32 0.95
C PHE A 43 6.55 13.78 1.18
N ILE A 44 5.28 14.04 1.49
CA ILE A 44 4.81 15.38 1.84
C ILE A 44 5.56 15.90 3.08
N GLN A 45 5.66 15.09 4.13
CA GLN A 45 6.39 15.46 5.35
C GLN A 45 7.85 15.84 5.06
N LEU A 46 8.54 15.05 4.22
CA LEU A 46 9.93 15.32 3.83
C LEU A 46 10.07 16.59 2.97
N ARG A 47 9.05 16.91 2.17
CA ARG A 47 9.01 18.13 1.35
C ARG A 47 8.63 19.38 2.14
N THR A 48 8.05 19.22 3.32
CA THR A 48 7.65 20.35 4.14
C THR A 48 8.89 20.83 4.90
N PRO A 49 9.39 22.06 4.66
CA PRO A 49 10.50 22.56 5.46
C PRO A 49 10.06 22.60 6.93
N CYS A 50 10.93 22.12 7.81
CA CYS A 50 10.72 22.22 9.25
C CYS A 50 10.48 23.70 9.57
N LYS A 51 9.28 24.05 10.03
CA LYS A 51 9.03 25.36 10.61
C LYS A 51 9.79 25.38 11.94
N ALA A 52 10.92 26.09 11.95
CA ALA A 52 11.65 26.44 13.16
C ALA A 52 10.79 27.35 14.06
#